data_AF-A0A4Y2IV67-F1
#
_entry.id   AF-A0A4Y2IV67-F1
#
_cell.length_a   1.000
_cell.length_b   1.000
_cell.length_c   1.000
_cell.angle_alpha   90.00
_cell.angle_beta   90.00
_cell.angle_gamma   90.00
#
_symmetry.space_group_name_H-M   'P 1'
#
loop_
_entity.id
_entity.type
_entity.pdbx_description
1 polymer ?
#
loop_
_entity_poly.entity_id
_entity_poly.type
_entity_poly.pdbx_seq_one_letter_code
_entity_poly.pdbx_strand_id
1 'polypeptide(L)'
;MRKLEVVVCDGTVTNTGWKNGAIHRIEKHVGHPLQWNICLLHFNELPFRHIFQHIDGQTAGPKSFSGPIGQQLTCYEKLPVVDYELIDCIISDIDRNLSKYQQYFLDISNAITLGHCPEGMSKRDNDSFFPFQMANRHQPSP
;
A
#
# COMPACT_ATOMS: atom_id res chain seq x y z
N MET A 1 -21.25 27.68 17.61
CA MET A 1 -19.96 26.96 17.71
C MET A 1 -20.09 25.66 16.92
N ARG A 2 -19.16 25.31 16.01
CA ARG A 2 -19.26 24.04 15.27
C ARG A 2 -18.77 22.91 16.18
N LYS A 3 -19.56 21.84 16.32
CA LYS A 3 -19.20 20.65 17.08
C LYS A 3 -18.46 19.69 16.14
N LEU A 4 -17.33 19.13 16.58
CA LEU A 4 -16.65 18.07 15.84
C LEU A 4 -17.44 16.78 16.06
N GLU A 5 -17.95 16.17 15.00
CA GLU A 5 -18.79 14.96 15.12
C GLU A 5 -18.18 13.74 14.45
N VAL A 6 -17.41 13.93 13.38
CA VAL A 6 -16.83 12.85 12.58
C VAL A 6 -15.34 13.10 12.40
N VAL A 7 -14.54 12.04 12.54
CA VAL A 7 -13.12 12.05 12.18
C VAL A 7 -12.86 11.03 11.09
N VAL A 8 -12.13 11.46 10.06
CA VAL A 8 -11.69 10.61 8.95
C VAL A 8 -10.18 10.42 9.06
N CYS A 9 -9.72 9.18 9.06
CA CYS A 9 -8.29 8.87 9.03
C CYS A 9 -8.02 7.45 8.52
N ASP A 10 -6.75 7.11 8.33
CA ASP A 10 -6.36 5.72 8.10
C ASP A 10 -6.60 4.84 9.34
N GLY A 11 -6.71 3.52 9.11
CA GLY A 11 -6.94 2.53 10.16
C GLY A 11 -5.70 2.10 10.95
N THR A 12 -4.58 2.82 10.86
CA THR A 12 -3.36 2.43 11.57
C THR A 12 -3.54 2.50 13.09
N VAL A 13 -2.73 1.73 13.83
CA VAL A 13 -2.76 1.72 15.30
C VAL A 13 -2.42 3.08 15.91
N THR A 14 -1.66 3.91 15.19
CA THR A 14 -1.34 5.29 15.60
C THR A 14 -2.59 6.16 15.66
N ASN A 15 -3.57 5.92 14.80
CA ASN A 15 -4.82 6.68 14.76
C ASN A 15 -5.90 6.04 15.64
N THR A 16 -6.08 4.73 15.56
CA THR A 16 -7.20 3.99 16.18
C THR A 16 -6.86 3.32 17.51
N GLY A 17 -5.60 3.38 17.96
CA GLY A 17 -5.14 2.70 19.17
C GLY A 17 -5.84 3.15 20.46
N TRP A 18 -6.24 2.19 21.30
CA TRP A 18 -7.07 2.48 22.47
C TRP A 18 -6.37 3.24 23.62
N LYS A 19 -5.05 3.10 23.80
CA LYS A 19 -4.30 3.82 24.86
C LYS A 19 -3.84 5.21 24.43
N ASN A 20 -3.45 5.36 23.16
CA ASN A 20 -2.70 6.53 22.67
C ASN A 20 -3.03 6.93 21.24
N GLY A 21 -4.06 6.33 20.63
CA GLY A 21 -4.48 6.66 19.28
C GLY A 21 -4.91 8.11 19.17
N ALA A 22 -4.64 8.72 18.01
CA ALA A 22 -5.00 10.10 17.73
C ALA A 22 -6.48 10.39 18.03
N ILE A 23 -7.39 9.52 17.59
CA ILE A 23 -8.83 9.69 17.82
C ILE A 23 -9.15 9.65 19.32
N HIS A 24 -8.61 8.68 20.05
CA HIS A 24 -8.83 8.57 21.50
C HIS A 24 -8.40 9.84 22.25
N ARG A 25 -7.29 10.46 21.81
CA ARG A 25 -6.82 11.74 22.38
C ARG A 25 -7.76 12.90 22.04
N ILE A 26 -8.26 12.94 20.80
CA ILE A 26 -9.22 13.96 20.37
C ILE A 26 -10.53 13.82 21.16
N GLU A 27 -11.09 12.61 21.27
CA GLU A 27 -12.32 12.33 22.04
C GLU A 27 -12.20 12.77 23.50
N LYS A 28 -11.05 12.51 24.14
CA LYS A 28 -10.76 13.01 25.49
C LYS A 28 -10.73 14.54 25.57
N HIS A 29 -10.20 15.20 24.54
CA HIS A 29 -10.12 16.65 24.49
C HIS A 29 -11.48 17.31 24.24
N VAL A 30 -12.31 16.74 23.35
CA VAL A 30 -13.66 17.26 23.06
C VAL A 30 -14.71 16.83 24.09
N GLY A 31 -14.41 15.83 24.92
CA GLY A 31 -15.27 15.38 26.00
C GLY A 31 -16.46 14.52 25.56
N HIS A 32 -16.45 13.99 24.35
CA HIS A 32 -17.47 13.05 23.86
C HIS A 32 -16.92 12.11 22.77
N PRO A 33 -17.56 10.96 22.54
CA PRO A 33 -17.20 10.06 21.45
C PRO A 33 -17.44 10.70 20.08
N LEU A 34 -16.59 10.38 19.11
CA LEU A 34 -16.71 10.81 17.73
C LEU A 34 -17.21 9.65 16.87
N GLN A 35 -17.87 9.95 15.75
CA GLN A 35 -18.11 8.97 14.70
C GLN A 35 -16.79 8.73 13.96
N TRP A 36 -16.38 7.46 13.88
CA TRP A 36 -15.14 7.09 13.20
C TRP A 36 -15.46 6.72 11.75
N ASN A 37 -14.87 7.44 10.80
CA ASN A 37 -14.90 7.09 9.39
C ASN A 37 -13.48 6.65 8.99
N ILE A 38 -13.19 5.37 9.23
CA ILE A 38 -11.84 4.81 9.13
C ILE A 38 -11.65 4.15 7.77
N CYS A 39 -10.53 4.46 7.12
CA CYS A 39 -10.12 3.74 5.92
C CYS A 39 -9.75 2.29 6.26
N LEU A 40 -10.53 1.34 5.73
CA LEU A 40 -10.30 -0.09 5.91
C LEU A 40 -9.18 -0.65 5.03
N LEU A 41 -8.59 0.15 4.12
CA LEU A 41 -7.59 -0.35 3.18
C LEU A 41 -6.38 -0.99 3.86
N HIS A 42 -5.94 -0.43 4.99
CA HIS A 42 -4.82 -0.97 5.79
C HIS A 42 -5.17 -2.29 6.50
N PHE A 43 -6.44 -2.66 6.63
CA PHE A 43 -6.80 -3.99 7.12
C PHE A 43 -6.44 -5.08 6.10
N ASN A 44 -6.39 -4.76 4.81
CA ASN A 44 -6.00 -5.72 3.78
C ASN A 44 -4.50 -6.08 3.86
N GLU A 45 -3.68 -5.24 4.49
CA GLU A 45 -2.27 -5.53 4.75
C GLU A 45 -2.08 -6.54 5.89
N LEU A 46 -3.04 -6.64 6.83
CA LEU A 46 -2.94 -7.49 8.01
C LEU A 46 -2.89 -8.99 7.66
N PRO A 47 -3.71 -9.54 6.75
CA PRO A 47 -3.58 -10.93 6.27
C PRO A 47 -2.19 -11.24 5.72
N PHE A 48 -1.58 -10.29 5.00
CA PHE A 48 -0.26 -10.48 4.39
C PHE A 48 0.89 -10.27 5.37
N ARG A 49 0.63 -9.66 6.54
CA ARG A 49 1.67 -9.39 7.54
C ARG A 49 2.44 -10.65 7.93
N HIS A 50 1.75 -11.77 8.16
CA HIS A 50 2.41 -13.02 8.53
C HIS A 50 3.26 -13.60 7.39
N ILE A 51 2.81 -13.42 6.14
CA ILE A 51 3.55 -13.83 4.94
C ILE A 51 4.84 -13.00 4.82
N PHE A 52 4.75 -11.67 4.91
CA PHE A 52 5.94 -10.81 4.86
C PHE A 52 6.88 -11.05 6.05
N GLN A 53 6.34 -11.30 7.23
CA GLN A 53 7.15 -11.68 8.40
C GLN A 53 7.88 -13.00 8.19
N HIS A 54 7.28 -13.95 7.48
CA HIS A 54 7.93 -15.22 7.16
C HIS A 54 8.99 -15.06 6.07
N ILE A 55 8.70 -14.30 5.02
CA ILE A 55 9.56 -14.13 3.84
C ILE A 55 10.75 -13.20 4.12
N ASP A 56 10.53 -12.10 4.86
CA ASP A 56 11.49 -11.02 5.05
C ASP A 56 11.62 -10.58 6.53
N GLY A 57 11.06 -11.34 7.48
CA GLY A 57 11.16 -10.98 8.89
C GLY A 57 10.30 -9.79 9.32
N GLN A 58 10.40 -9.42 10.60
CA GLN A 58 9.57 -8.37 11.17
C GLN A 58 10.09 -6.98 10.81
N THR A 59 9.21 -6.07 10.37
CA THR A 59 9.56 -4.65 10.23
C THR A 59 9.88 -4.06 11.61
N ALA A 60 11.04 -3.42 11.77
CA ALA A 60 11.43 -2.77 13.03
C ALA A 60 10.86 -1.33 13.16
N GLY A 61 10.20 -0.84 12.11
CA GLY A 61 9.63 0.50 12.02
C GLY A 61 9.31 0.90 10.58
N PRO A 62 8.75 2.11 10.35
CA PRO A 62 8.27 2.55 9.04
C PRO A 62 9.36 2.65 7.95
N LYS A 63 10.62 2.76 8.35
CA LYS A 63 11.79 2.86 7.46
C LYS A 63 12.90 1.88 7.81
N SER A 64 12.61 0.88 8.63
CA SER A 64 13.59 -0.08 9.12
C SER A 64 13.14 -1.51 8.81
N PHE A 65 13.76 -2.07 7.77
CA PHE A 65 13.61 -3.45 7.37
C PHE A 65 14.65 -4.30 8.08
N SER A 66 14.24 -5.43 8.65
CA SER A 66 15.18 -6.34 9.33
C SER A 66 15.63 -7.48 8.42
N GLY A 67 14.82 -7.89 7.44
CA GLY A 67 15.17 -8.97 6.52
C GLY A 67 15.94 -8.54 5.29
N PRO A 68 16.48 -9.55 4.58
CA PRO A 68 17.39 -9.34 3.46
C PRO A 68 16.73 -8.69 2.24
N ILE A 69 15.44 -8.88 2.02
CA ILE A 69 14.71 -8.27 0.89
C ILE A 69 14.48 -6.80 1.19
N GLY A 70 13.89 -6.47 2.33
CA GLY A 70 13.61 -5.09 2.69
C GLY A 70 14.89 -4.25 2.86
N GLN A 71 16.00 -4.83 3.32
CA GLN A 71 17.30 -4.13 3.35
C GLN A 71 17.79 -3.73 1.97
N GLN A 72 17.56 -4.55 0.94
CA GLN A 72 17.89 -4.22 -0.46
C GLN A 72 17.01 -3.11 -1.03
N LEU A 73 15.83 -2.89 -0.46
CA LEU A 73 14.92 -1.79 -0.86
C LEU A 73 15.33 -0.43 -0.27
N THR A 74 16.44 -0.34 0.45
CA THR A 74 16.99 0.94 0.89
C THR A 74 17.37 1.79 -0.33
N CYS A 75 16.77 2.97 -0.47
CA CYS A 75 16.92 3.83 -1.65
C CYS A 75 16.35 3.23 -2.95
N TYR A 76 15.27 2.44 -2.89
CA TYR A 76 14.62 1.82 -4.06
C TYR A 76 14.32 2.82 -5.19
N GLU A 77 14.04 4.08 -4.86
CA GLU A 77 13.81 5.20 -5.79
C GLU A 77 14.99 5.47 -6.74
N LYS A 78 16.20 5.04 -6.36
CA LYS A 78 17.44 5.22 -7.13
C LYS A 78 17.91 3.94 -7.82
N LEU A 79 17.24 2.82 -7.59
CA LEU A 79 17.63 1.56 -8.20
C LEU A 79 17.27 1.60 -9.70
N PRO A 80 18.15 1.09 -10.58
CA PRO A 80 17.82 0.98 -11.99
C PRO A 80 16.68 -0.01 -12.19
N VAL A 81 15.84 0.25 -13.18
CA VAL A 81 14.86 -0.74 -13.64
C VAL A 81 15.63 -1.86 -14.34
N VAL A 82 15.49 -3.08 -13.83
CA VAL A 82 16.18 -4.27 -14.35
C VAL A 82 15.18 -5.23 -14.98
N ASP A 83 15.68 -6.08 -15.89
CA ASP A 83 14.91 -7.20 -16.42
C ASP A 83 14.57 -8.20 -15.30
N TYR A 84 13.43 -8.87 -15.43
CA TYR A 84 12.95 -9.87 -14.47
C TYR A 84 12.37 -11.10 -15.18
N GLU A 85 12.38 -12.23 -14.47
CA GLU A 85 11.75 -13.46 -14.93
C GLU A 85 10.24 -13.43 -14.66
N LEU A 86 9.44 -13.88 -15.63
CA LEU A 86 7.99 -13.91 -15.49
C LEU A 86 7.58 -14.84 -14.34
N ILE A 87 6.67 -14.35 -13.52
CA ILE A 87 6.03 -15.14 -12.47
C ILE A 87 4.81 -15.79 -13.09
N ASP A 88 4.84 -17.12 -13.25
CA ASP A 88 3.68 -17.89 -13.68
C ASP A 88 2.61 -17.84 -12.58
N CYS A 89 1.60 -17.00 -12.80
CA CYS A 89 0.54 -16.76 -11.84
C CYS A 89 -0.77 -16.53 -12.58
N ILE A 90 -1.82 -17.25 -12.16
CA ILE A 90 -3.16 -17.07 -12.67
C ILE A 90 -3.91 -16.13 -11.74
N ILE A 91 -4.14 -14.90 -12.21
CA ILE A 91 -5.05 -13.98 -11.53
C ILE A 91 -6.47 -14.47 -11.81
N SER A 92 -7.18 -14.87 -10.76
CA SER A 92 -8.58 -15.33 -10.88
C SER A 92 -9.47 -14.23 -11.45
N ASP A 93 -10.62 -14.59 -12.02
CA ASP A 93 -11.60 -13.60 -12.47
C ASP A 93 -12.17 -12.87 -11.23
N ILE A 94 -11.88 -11.57 -11.11
CA ILE A 94 -12.28 -10.73 -9.98
C ILE A 94 -13.48 -9.89 -10.44
N ASP A 95 -14.49 -9.73 -9.56
CA ASP A 95 -15.60 -8.81 -9.79
C ASP A 95 -15.09 -7.40 -10.12
N ARG A 96 -15.64 -6.80 -11.18
CA ARG A 96 -15.17 -5.53 -11.75
C ARG A 96 -15.60 -4.30 -10.94
N ASN A 97 -16.32 -4.47 -9.84
CA ASN A 97 -16.64 -3.37 -8.93
C ASN A 97 -15.50 -3.08 -7.93
N LEU A 98 -14.33 -2.72 -8.47
CA LEU A 98 -13.14 -2.44 -7.68
C LEU A 98 -13.03 -0.96 -7.31
N SER A 99 -12.61 -0.70 -6.07
CA SER A 99 -12.16 0.64 -5.71
C SER A 99 -10.93 1.03 -6.53
N LYS A 100 -10.64 2.32 -6.61
CA LYS A 100 -9.46 2.85 -7.31
C LYS A 100 -8.15 2.18 -6.88
N TYR A 101 -7.98 1.89 -5.58
CA TYR A 101 -6.77 1.22 -5.06
C TYR A 101 -6.69 -0.25 -5.47
N GLN A 102 -7.82 -0.95 -5.44
CA GLN A 102 -7.88 -2.36 -5.86
C GLN A 102 -7.66 -2.49 -7.37
N GLN A 103 -8.24 -1.58 -8.17
CA GLN A 103 -8.00 -1.54 -9.60
C GLN A 103 -6.52 -1.28 -9.91
N TYR A 104 -5.90 -0.31 -9.21
CA TYR A 104 -4.46 -0.04 -9.37
C TYR A 104 -3.60 -1.28 -9.07
N PHE A 105 -3.94 -2.00 -7.99
CA PHE A 105 -3.23 -3.23 -7.63
C PHE A 105 -3.42 -4.34 -8.68
N LEU A 106 -4.65 -4.53 -9.16
CA LEU A 106 -4.93 -5.49 -10.24
C LEU A 106 -4.16 -5.16 -11.53
N ASP A 107 -4.09 -3.88 -11.89
CA ASP A 107 -3.36 -3.46 -13.09
C ASP A 107 -1.85 -3.73 -12.96
N ILE A 108 -1.27 -3.51 -11.76
CA ILE A 108 0.13 -3.87 -11.47
C ILE A 108 0.33 -5.38 -11.56
N SER A 109 -0.56 -6.17 -10.95
CA SER A 109 -0.48 -7.64 -11.00
C SER A 109 -0.53 -8.13 -12.44
N ASN A 110 -1.44 -7.61 -13.27
CA ASN A 110 -1.53 -7.95 -14.69
C ASN A 110 -0.25 -7.54 -15.45
N ALA A 111 0.30 -6.36 -15.17
CA ALA A 111 1.54 -5.91 -15.83
C ALA A 111 2.71 -6.86 -15.53
N ILE A 112 2.87 -7.27 -14.27
CA ILE A 112 3.91 -8.23 -13.83
C ILE A 112 3.71 -9.60 -14.48
N THR A 113 2.47 -10.11 -14.51
CA THR A 113 2.15 -11.42 -15.12
C THR A 113 2.36 -11.42 -16.63
N LEU A 114 2.01 -10.33 -17.32
CA LEU A 114 2.09 -10.22 -18.77
C LEU A 114 3.46 -9.76 -19.30
N GLY A 115 4.35 -9.27 -18.43
CA GLY A 115 5.64 -8.71 -18.87
C GLY A 115 5.53 -7.35 -19.55
N HIS A 116 4.44 -6.62 -19.30
CA HIS A 116 4.11 -5.39 -20.03
C HIS A 116 3.45 -4.35 -19.13
N CYS A 117 4.14 -3.23 -18.94
CA CYS A 117 3.68 -2.02 -18.27
C CYS A 117 3.08 -1.02 -19.28
N PRO A 118 1.79 -0.70 -19.18
CA PRO A 118 1.15 0.31 -20.02
C PRO A 118 1.75 1.71 -19.86
N GLU A 119 1.87 2.44 -20.98
CA GLU A 119 2.27 3.85 -20.97
C GLU A 119 1.33 4.68 -20.09
N GLY A 120 1.90 5.50 -19.19
CA GLY A 120 1.15 6.33 -18.26
C GLY A 120 0.84 5.66 -16.91
N MET A 121 1.13 4.37 -16.73
CA MET A 121 0.98 3.71 -15.41
C MET A 121 1.86 4.38 -14.34
N SER A 122 3.07 4.80 -14.71
CA SER A 122 4.02 5.53 -13.86
C SER A 122 3.64 6.99 -13.61
N LYS A 123 2.71 7.54 -14.40
CA LYS A 123 2.27 8.95 -14.37
C LYS A 123 0.81 9.08 -13.97
N ARG A 124 0.21 8.06 -13.36
CA ARG A 124 -1.18 8.17 -12.89
C ARG A 124 -1.25 9.23 -11.81
N ASP A 125 -1.64 10.44 -12.20
CA ASP A 125 -1.85 11.61 -11.34
C ASP A 125 -2.84 11.23 -10.26
N ASN A 126 -2.32 10.92 -9.09
CA ASN A 126 -3.06 10.77 -7.87
C ASN A 126 -2.08 10.95 -6.73
N ASP A 127 -2.29 11.96 -5.89
CA ASP A 127 -1.57 12.27 -4.64
C ASP A 127 -1.54 11.12 -3.62
N SER A 128 -1.96 9.91 -4.00
CA SER A 128 -2.23 8.74 -3.18
C SER A 128 -1.59 7.44 -3.69
N PHE A 129 -0.98 7.42 -4.88
CA PHE A 129 -0.35 6.22 -5.42
C PHE A 129 1.14 6.44 -5.68
N PHE A 130 1.97 5.47 -5.26
CA PHE A 130 3.37 5.46 -5.64
C PHE A 130 3.51 5.17 -7.14
N PRO A 131 4.39 5.89 -7.86
CA PRO A 131 4.69 5.60 -9.25
C PRO A 131 5.15 4.14 -9.40
N PHE A 132 4.51 3.39 -10.30
CA PHE A 132 4.94 2.04 -10.65
C PHE A 132 5.68 2.06 -12.00
N GLN A 133 6.86 1.44 -12.03
CA GLN A 133 7.71 1.30 -13.21
C GLN A 133 8.28 -0.12 -13.26
N MET A 134 8.37 -0.68 -14.45
CA MET A 134 8.99 -1.98 -14.72
C MET A 134 9.48 -2.02 -16.17
N ALA A 135 10.49 -2.83 -16.46
CA ALA A 135 10.98 -3.04 -17.83
C ALA A 135 9.92 -3.80 -18.64
N ASN A 136 9.68 -3.33 -19.87
CA ASN A 136 8.86 -4.04 -20.84
C ASN A 136 9.71 -5.05 -21.58
N ARG A 137 9.26 -6.31 -21.62
CA ARG A 137 9.98 -7.35 -22.34
C ARG A 137 10.05 -7.01 -23.83
N HIS A 138 11.22 -7.22 -24.44
CA HIS A 138 11.50 -6.93 -25.86
C HIS A 138 11.47 -5.44 -26.23
N GLN A 139 11.53 -4.53 -25.25
CA GLN A 139 11.80 -3.11 -25.47
C GLN A 139 13.09 -2.74 -24.75
N PRO A 140 13.94 -1.86 -25.32
CA PRO A 140 15.09 -1.34 -24.60
C PRO A 140 14.63 -0.61 -23.34
N SER A 141 15.34 -0.81 -22.23
CA SER A 141 15.11 -0.12 -20.97
C SER A 141 15.13 1.40 -21.17
N PRO A 142 14.19 2.15 -20.58
CA PRO A 142 14.13 3.61 -20.69
C PRO A 142 15.34 4.32 -20.05
#